data_AF-A0A8T4X6U3-F1
#
_entry.id   AF-A0A8T4X6U3-F1
#
_cell.length_a   1.000
_cell.length_b   1.000
_cell.length_c   1.000
_cell.angle_alpha   90.00
_cell.angle_beta   90.00
_cell.angle_gamma   90.00
#
_symmetry.space_group_name_H-M   'P 1'
#
loop_
_entity.id
_entity.type
_entity.pdbx_description
1 polymer ?
#
loop_
_entity_poly.entity_id
_entity_poly.type
_entity_poly.pdbx_seq_one_letter_code
_entity_poly.pdbx_strand_id
1 'polypeptide(L)'
;MVSSLLFSQKQDNKAIAKSMVENQLKLIYNYVKEIDPDSTLKRVGAIDFLEQLTKIQSESDTWGQIGKLDPTEKDYLRWKGWYDKNKEKLYWDSKKKKVICKPKCK
;
A
#
# COMPACT_ATOMS: atom_id res chain seq x y z
N MET A 1 1.92 -26.31 23.57
CA MET A 1 2.26 -26.36 22.14
C MET A 1 1.51 -25.35 21.25
N VAL A 2 0.75 -24.38 21.80
CA VAL A 2 -0.02 -23.40 20.97
C VAL A 2 0.82 -22.17 20.56
N SER A 3 1.91 -21.90 21.28
CA SER A 3 2.68 -20.66 21.16
C SER A 3 3.44 -20.53 19.83
N SER A 4 3.98 -21.64 19.31
CA SER A 4 4.77 -21.69 18.07
C SER A 4 3.93 -21.48 16.81
N LEU A 5 2.73 -22.08 16.74
CA LEU A 5 1.79 -21.89 15.62
C LEU A 5 1.27 -20.46 15.52
N LEU A 6 0.95 -19.84 16.66
CA LEU A 6 0.51 -18.44 16.71
C LEU A 6 1.62 -17.46 16.32
N PHE A 7 2.88 -17.79 16.62
CA PHE A 7 4.03 -16.96 16.23
C PHE A 7 4.28 -17.03 14.72
N SER A 8 4.25 -18.24 14.14
CA SER A 8 4.41 -18.45 12.69
C SER A 8 3.34 -17.69 11.90
N GLN A 9 2.06 -17.88 12.24
CA GLN A 9 0.96 -17.19 11.55
C GLN A 9 1.06 -15.66 11.62
N LYS A 10 1.56 -15.10 12.73
CA LYS A 10 1.76 -13.65 12.85
C LYS A 10 2.89 -13.16 11.95
N GLN A 11 3.94 -13.95 11.78
CA GLN A 11 5.09 -13.60 10.94
C GLN A 11 4.71 -13.69 9.44
N ASP A 12 3.95 -14.72 9.06
CA ASP A 12 3.45 -14.91 7.70
C ASP A 12 2.52 -13.75 7.28
N ASN A 13 1.62 -13.33 8.17
CA ASN A 13 0.70 -12.21 7.91
C ASN A 13 1.41 -10.86 7.74
N LYS A 14 2.57 -10.67 8.39
CA LYS A 14 3.40 -9.47 8.20
C LYS A 14 4.10 -9.49 6.85
N ALA A 15 4.69 -10.62 6.48
CA ALA A 15 5.37 -10.77 5.20
C ALA A 15 4.42 -10.56 4.02
N ILE A 16 3.22 -11.16 4.07
CA ILE A 16 2.16 -10.97 3.07
C ILE A 16 1.79 -9.49 2.95
N ALA A 17 1.57 -8.81 4.07
CA ALA A 17 1.19 -7.40 4.07
C ALA A 17 2.28 -6.50 3.47
N LYS A 18 3.55 -6.73 3.82
CA LYS A 18 4.68 -5.99 3.25
C LYS A 18 4.76 -6.19 1.74
N SER A 19 4.70 -7.44 1.27
CA SER A 19 4.74 -7.77 -0.16
C SER A 19 3.59 -7.12 -0.94
N MET A 20 2.37 -7.13 -0.39
CA MET A 20 1.23 -6.47 -1.02
C MET A 20 1.45 -4.97 -1.21
N VAL A 21 1.94 -4.27 -0.18
CA VAL A 21 2.21 -2.82 -0.27
C VAL A 21 3.37 -2.53 -1.23
N GLU A 22 4.43 -3.32 -1.18
CA GLU A 22 5.59 -3.18 -2.09
C GLU A 22 5.20 -3.37 -3.55
N ASN A 23 4.31 -4.33 -3.84
CA ASN A 23 3.77 -4.53 -5.17
C ASN A 23 2.99 -3.30 -5.65
N GLN A 24 2.13 -2.71 -4.80
CA GLN A 24 1.39 -1.50 -5.19
C GLN A 24 2.33 -0.31 -5.42
N LEU A 25 3.33 -0.11 -4.56
CA LEU A 25 4.34 0.93 -4.72
C LEU A 25 5.14 0.75 -6.02
N LYS A 26 5.45 -0.48 -6.41
CA LYS A 26 6.14 -0.80 -7.66
C LYS A 26 5.31 -0.41 -8.88
N LEU A 27 4.00 -0.66 -8.86
CA LEU A 27 3.10 -0.25 -9.95
C LEU A 27 3.11 1.27 -10.14
N ILE A 28 3.04 2.04 -9.04
CA ILE A 28 3.14 3.51 -9.09
C ILE A 28 4.52 3.94 -9.60
N TYR A 29 5.60 3.35 -9.08
CA TYR A 29 6.96 3.69 -9.49
C TYR A 29 7.18 3.48 -10.99
N ASN A 30 6.77 2.32 -11.51
CA ASN A 30 6.93 1.98 -12.92
C ASN A 30 6.20 2.96 -13.83
N TYR A 31 4.99 3.37 -13.45
CA TYR A 31 4.21 4.35 -14.18
C TYR A 31 4.90 5.72 -14.19
N VAL A 32 5.25 6.24 -13.01
CA VAL A 32 5.90 7.56 -12.85
C VAL A 32 7.25 7.65 -13.59
N LYS A 33 7.97 6.53 -13.70
CA LYS A 33 9.27 6.46 -14.38
C LYS A 33 9.17 6.05 -15.85
N GLU A 34 7.96 5.91 -16.39
CA GLU A 34 7.71 5.51 -17.78
C GLU A 34 8.40 4.19 -18.15
N ILE A 35 8.62 3.30 -17.16
CA ILE A 35 9.33 2.02 -17.34
C ILE A 35 8.42 1.00 -18.03
N ASP A 36 7.11 1.05 -17.73
CA ASP A 36 6.10 0.19 -18.31
C ASP A 36 4.77 0.98 -18.40
N PRO A 37 4.15 1.12 -19.58
CA PRO A 37 2.82 1.70 -19.71
C PRO A 37 1.78 0.72 -19.13
N ASP A 38 1.70 0.69 -17.81
CA ASP A 38 0.79 -0.19 -17.10
C ASP A 38 -0.67 0.16 -17.40
N SER A 39 -1.56 -0.83 -17.36
CA SER A 39 -2.96 -0.61 -17.69
C SER A 39 -3.64 0.30 -16.64
N THR A 40 -4.49 1.22 -17.10
CA THR A 40 -5.21 2.17 -16.24
C THR A 40 -5.89 1.51 -15.04
N LEU A 41 -6.44 0.30 -15.20
CA LEU A 41 -7.10 -0.44 -14.11
C LEU A 41 -6.15 -0.84 -12.96
N LYS A 42 -4.93 -1.31 -13.28
CA LYS A 42 -3.95 -1.67 -12.24
C LYS A 42 -3.49 -0.44 -11.48
N ARG A 43 -3.29 0.66 -12.20
CA ARG A 43 -2.88 1.94 -11.61
C ARG A 43 -3.93 2.48 -10.65
N VAL A 44 -5.19 2.51 -11.06
CA VAL A 44 -6.31 2.94 -10.20
C VAL A 44 -6.41 2.06 -8.95
N GLY A 45 -6.32 0.74 -9.12
CA GLY A 45 -6.34 -0.19 -7.98
C GLY A 45 -5.19 0.04 -6.99
N ALA A 46 -3.99 0.33 -7.48
CA ALA A 46 -2.85 0.64 -6.65
C ALA A 46 -3.03 1.95 -5.87
N ILE A 47 -3.54 2.99 -6.52
CA ILE A 47 -3.83 4.30 -5.90
C ILE A 47 -4.88 4.13 -4.81
N ASP A 48 -6.05 3.56 -5.13
CA ASP A 48 -7.12 3.37 -4.16
C ASP A 48 -6.66 2.53 -2.95
N PHE A 49 -5.86 1.50 -3.18
CA PHE A 49 -5.28 0.71 -2.10
C PHE A 49 -4.38 1.57 -1.19
N LEU A 50 -3.46 2.36 -1.77
CA LEU A 50 -2.51 3.18 -1.02
C LEU A 50 -3.23 4.31 -0.27
N GLU A 51 -4.21 4.97 -0.90
CA GLU A 51 -5.02 6.00 -0.25
C GLU A 51 -5.82 5.45 0.92
N GLN A 52 -6.47 4.31 0.75
CA GLN A 52 -7.24 3.68 1.82
C GLN A 52 -6.37 3.27 3.00
N LEU A 53 -5.16 2.76 2.73
CA LEU A 53 -4.21 2.30 3.74
C LEU A 53 -3.53 3.46 4.47
N THR A 54 -3.06 4.45 3.72
CA THR A 54 -2.20 5.54 4.26
C THR A 54 -2.98 6.77 4.69
N LYS A 55 -4.20 6.95 4.16
CA LYS A 55 -5.00 8.19 4.22
C LYS A 55 -4.33 9.39 3.54
N ILE A 56 -3.28 9.17 2.74
CA ILE A 56 -2.64 10.18 1.91
C ILE A 56 -3.32 10.13 0.55
N GLN A 57 -3.98 11.23 0.16
CA GLN A 57 -4.60 11.39 -1.15
C GLN A 57 -3.55 11.73 -2.22
N SER A 58 -3.76 11.22 -3.43
CA SER A 58 -3.01 11.63 -4.62
C SER A 58 -3.16 13.14 -4.83
N GLU A 59 -2.11 13.85 -5.25
CA GLU A 59 -2.20 15.28 -5.57
C GLU A 59 -3.13 15.56 -6.73
N SER A 60 -3.22 14.60 -7.63
CA SER A 60 -4.08 14.62 -8.79
C SER A 60 -5.57 14.56 -8.40
N ASP A 61 -5.92 14.12 -7.18
CA ASP A 61 -7.30 14.13 -6.68
C ASP A 61 -7.86 15.52 -6.40
N THR A 62 -7.00 16.55 -6.38
CA THR A 62 -7.39 17.92 -6.01
C THR A 62 -8.32 18.58 -7.05
N TRP A 63 -8.47 18.01 -8.25
CA TRP A 63 -9.24 18.60 -9.37
C TRP A 63 -10.36 17.72 -9.94
N GLY A 64 -11.01 16.90 -9.09
CA GLY A 64 -12.28 16.26 -9.43
C GLY A 64 -12.15 15.04 -10.35
N GLN A 65 -12.01 13.86 -9.74
CA GLN A 65 -12.13 12.49 -10.31
C GLN A 65 -11.18 12.10 -11.46
N ILE A 66 -10.71 13.02 -12.30
CA ILE A 66 -9.84 12.73 -13.44
C ILE A 66 -8.39 12.46 -12.98
N GLY A 67 -7.94 13.09 -11.90
CA GLY A 67 -6.56 12.92 -11.45
C GLY A 67 -6.29 11.67 -10.60
N LYS A 68 -7.30 10.91 -10.15
CA LYS A 68 -7.07 9.55 -9.62
C LYS A 68 -6.33 8.64 -10.59
N LEU A 69 -6.29 9.01 -11.86
CA LEU A 69 -5.70 8.24 -12.94
C LEU A 69 -4.23 8.58 -13.20
N ASP A 70 -3.65 9.57 -12.53
CA ASP A 70 -2.33 10.09 -12.91
C ASP A 70 -1.47 10.45 -11.68
N PRO A 71 -0.91 9.45 -10.97
CA PRO A 71 -0.07 9.68 -9.81
C PRO A 71 1.27 10.28 -10.24
N THR A 72 1.75 11.27 -9.47
CA THR A 72 3.02 11.95 -9.67
C THR A 72 4.17 11.27 -8.91
N GLU A 73 5.41 11.67 -9.22
CA GLU A 73 6.58 11.28 -8.41
C GLU A 73 6.45 11.69 -6.94
N LYS A 74 5.80 12.83 -6.68
CA LYS A 74 5.56 13.30 -5.32
C LYS A 74 4.56 12.40 -4.59
N ASP A 75 3.54 11.89 -5.26
CA ASP A 75 2.61 10.89 -4.70
C ASP A 75 3.35 9.61 -4.29
N TYR A 76 4.17 9.09 -5.21
CA TYR A 76 5.03 7.94 -4.94
C TYR A 76 5.91 8.15 -3.70
N LEU A 77 6.63 9.27 -3.62
CA LEU A 77 7.53 9.56 -2.51
C LEU A 77 6.78 9.68 -1.17
N ARG A 78 5.58 10.26 -1.17
CA ARG A 78 4.73 10.35 0.04
C ARG A 78 4.29 8.97 0.52
N TRP A 79 3.77 8.12 -0.38
CA TRP A 79 3.38 6.76 -0.02
C TRP A 79 4.58 5.89 0.39
N LYS A 80 5.71 5.99 -0.33
CA LYS A 80 6.95 5.28 0.02
C LYS A 80 7.48 5.69 1.39
N GLY A 81 7.52 6.98 1.67
CA GLY A 81 7.94 7.52 2.96
C GLY A 81 7.02 7.09 4.11
N TRP A 82 5.71 6.98 3.85
CA TRP A 82 4.79 6.40 4.82
C TRP A 82 5.07 4.92 5.06
N TYR A 83 5.30 4.14 3.99
CA TYR A 83 5.60 2.72 4.09
C TYR A 83 6.85 2.47 4.92
N ASP A 84 7.94 3.19 4.66
CA ASP A 84 9.19 3.02 5.40
C ASP A 84 9.05 3.27 6.90
N LYS A 85 8.18 4.22 7.29
CA LYS A 85 7.87 4.53 8.70
C LYS A 85 6.94 3.53 9.38
N ASN A 86 6.16 2.75 8.61
CA ASN A 86 5.06 1.95 9.14
C ASN A 86 5.10 0.47 8.78
N LYS A 87 6.02 0.02 7.92
CA LYS A 87 6.10 -1.36 7.41
C LYS A 87 6.12 -2.44 8.50
N GLU A 88 6.69 -2.16 9.66
CA GLU A 88 6.73 -3.10 10.79
C GLU A 88 5.41 -3.27 11.54
N LYS A 89 4.45 -2.36 11.31
CA LYS A 89 3.11 -2.34 11.90
C LYS A 89 2.05 -2.90 10.95
N LEU A 90 2.43 -3.25 9.73
CA LEU A 90 1.54 -3.83 8.74
C LEU A 90 1.26 -5.29 9.03
N TYR A 91 0.02 -5.70 8.84
CA TYR A 91 -0.37 -7.10 8.89
C TYR A 91 -1.60 -7.34 8.01
N TRP A 92 -1.70 -8.57 7.51
CA TRP A 92 -2.85 -9.04 6.77
C TRP A 92 -3.99 -9.38 7.73
N ASP A 93 -5.15 -8.75 7.53
CA ASP A 93 -6.40 -9.13 8.20
C ASP A 93 -7.14 -10.14 7.31
N SER A 94 -7.00 -11.43 7.64
CA SER A 94 -7.62 -12.51 6.89
C SER A 94 -9.15 -12.49 6.94
N LYS A 95 -9.76 -11.93 8.00
CA LYS A 95 -11.22 -11.82 8.13
C LYS A 95 -11.76 -10.73 7.21
N LYS A 96 -11.08 -9.59 7.15
CA LYS A 96 -11.47 -8.44 6.31
C LYS A 96 -10.83 -8.48 4.92
N LYS A 97 -10.01 -9.50 4.63
CA LYS A 97 -9.21 -9.66 3.40
C LYS A 97 -8.51 -8.37 2.98
N LYS A 98 -7.84 -7.70 3.92
CA LYS A 98 -7.17 -6.42 3.66
C LYS A 98 -5.90 -6.22 4.47
N VAL A 99 -5.00 -5.42 3.93
CA VAL A 99 -3.84 -4.90 4.67
C VAL A 99 -4.30 -3.80 5.61
N ILE A 100 -3.83 -3.84 6.85
CA ILE A 100 -4.08 -2.80 7.83
C ILE A 100 -2.82 -2.46 8.62
N CYS A 101 -2.76 -1.21 9.06
CA CYS A 101 -1.72 -0.69 9.93
C CYS A 101 -2.30 -0.52 11.33
N LYS A 102 -1.79 -1.28 12.31
CA LYS A 102 -2.21 -1.09 13.71
C LYS A 102 -1.44 0.08 14.31
N PRO A 103 -2.11 1.12 14.85
CA PRO A 103 -1.43 2.02 15.78
C PRO A 103 -0.94 1.20 16.99
N LYS A 104 0.17 1.60 17.62
CA LYS A 104 0.52 1.06 18.93
C LYS A 104 -0.65 1.34 19.86
N CYS A 105 -1.25 0.32 20.47
CA CYS A 105 -2.03 0.53 21.68
C CYS A 105 -1.06 1.17 22.67
N LYS A 106 -1.26 2.45 22.99
CA LYS A 106 -0.68 3.06 24.18
C LYS A 106 -1.54 2.69 25.37
#